data_AF-S9THI9-F1
#
_entry.id   AF-S9THI9-F1
#
_cell.length_a   1.000
_cell.length_b   1.000
_cell.length_c   1.000
_cell.angle_alpha   90.00
_cell.angle_beta   90.00
_cell.angle_gamma   90.00
#
_symmetry.space_group_name_H-M   'P 1'
#
loop_
_entity.id
_entity.type
_entity.pdbx_description
1 polymer ?
#
loop_
_entity_poly.entity_id
_entity_poly.type
_entity_poly.pdbx_seq_one_letter_code
_entity_poly.pdbx_strand_id
1 'polypeptide(L)'
;MEGAAQLETKLGDQDFLGGGAPCSYDCCVYATLLPLYRLAQAGVALPDPGLRYIVASDRLRQYVRRMSAVAFPDLGDLLLEPTAAGDAQTFRLEARRA
;
A
#
# COMPACT_ATOMS: atom_id res chain seq x y z
N MET A 1 3.85 16.34 -7.40
CA MET A 1 4.74 15.41 -8.11
C MET A 1 6.11 15.28 -7.44
N GLU A 2 6.72 16.36 -6.98
CA GLU A 2 8.11 16.37 -6.47
C GLU A 2 8.39 15.38 -5.33
N GLY A 3 7.50 15.28 -4.34
CA GLY A 3 7.74 14.45 -3.14
C GLY A 3 7.84 12.95 -3.40
N ALA A 4 7.06 12.39 -4.34
CA ALA A 4 7.10 10.96 -4.64
C ALA A 4 8.39 10.57 -5.40
N ALA A 5 8.79 11.39 -6.36
CA ALA A 5 10.05 11.19 -7.09
C ALA A 5 11.27 11.37 -6.16
N GLN A 6 11.23 12.35 -5.25
CA GLN A 6 12.25 12.53 -4.23
C GLN A 6 12.32 11.34 -3.26
N LEU A 7 11.17 10.76 -2.90
CA LEU A 7 11.12 9.56 -2.08
C LEU A 7 11.77 8.37 -2.77
N GLU A 8 11.48 8.13 -4.06
CA GLU A 8 12.13 7.07 -4.84
C GLU A 8 13.64 7.27 -4.96
N THR A 9 14.05 8.52 -5.17
CA THR A 9 15.46 8.93 -5.24
C THR A 9 16.16 8.63 -3.91
N LYS A 10 15.52 9.00 -2.80
CA LYS A 10 16.04 8.74 -1.44
C LYS A 10 16.08 7.24 -1.13
N LEU A 11 15.09 6.48 -1.60
CA LEU A 11 15.06 5.03 -1.43
C LEU A 11 16.18 4.35 -2.23
N GLY A 12 16.61 4.92 -3.37
CA GLY A 12 17.89 4.65 -4.01
C GLY A 12 18.51 3.26 -3.80
N ASP A 13 18.05 2.12 -4.31
CA ASP A 13 18.66 0.78 -4.18
C ASP A 13 18.70 0.19 -2.76
N GLN A 14 18.27 0.96 -1.75
CA GLN A 14 18.08 0.47 -0.40
C GLN A 14 16.73 -0.22 -0.26
N ASP A 15 16.68 -1.19 0.65
CA ASP A 15 15.44 -1.88 0.98
C ASP A 15 14.47 -0.97 1.74
N PHE A 16 15.01 -0.14 2.63
CA PHE A 16 14.32 0.80 3.52
C PHE A 16 15.00 2.18 3.51
N LEU A 17 14.31 3.21 3.99
CA LEU A 17 14.80 4.60 4.02
C LEU A 17 15.99 4.81 4.96
N GLY A 18 16.18 3.91 5.92
CA GLY A 18 17.34 3.85 6.80
C GLY A 18 18.42 2.86 6.35
N GLY A 19 18.28 2.23 5.18
CA GLY A 19 19.19 1.20 4.69
C GLY A 19 18.66 -0.22 4.90
N GLY A 20 19.41 -1.04 5.64
CA GLY A 20 19.19 -2.49 5.72
C GLY A 20 18.09 -2.97 6.66
N ALA A 21 17.51 -2.08 7.47
CA ALA A 21 16.39 -2.41 8.36
C ALA A 21 15.39 -1.23 8.40
N PRO A 22 14.09 -1.50 8.62
CA PRO A 22 13.10 -0.45 8.68
C PRO A 22 13.25 0.40 9.93
N CYS A 23 12.97 1.69 9.80
CA CYS A 23 12.98 2.65 10.89
C CYS A 23 11.63 3.37 11.03
N SER A 24 11.55 4.32 11.97
CA SER A 24 10.32 5.10 12.20
C SER A 24 9.87 5.90 10.97
N TYR A 25 10.80 6.38 10.14
CA TYR A 25 10.46 7.05 8.88
C TYR A 25 9.75 6.10 7.92
N ASP A 26 10.21 4.84 7.86
CA ASP A 26 9.59 3.84 7.00
C ASP A 26 8.14 3.58 7.39
N CYS A 27 7.84 3.58 8.70
CA CYS A 27 6.49 3.45 9.22
C CYS A 27 5.57 4.58 8.73
N CYS A 28 6.00 5.84 8.83
CA CYS A 28 5.20 6.98 8.37
C CYS A 28 4.93 6.93 6.86
N VAL A 29 5.95 6.60 6.07
CA VAL A 29 5.81 6.48 4.62
C VAL A 29 4.89 5.30 4.28
N TYR A 30 5.08 4.16 4.92
CA TYR A 30 4.25 2.98 4.72
C TYR A 30 2.77 3.25 5.05
N ALA A 31 2.49 3.87 6.20
CA ALA A 31 1.13 4.24 6.60
C ALA A 31 0.45 5.19 5.61
N THR A 32 1.22 6.01 4.91
CA THR A 32 0.72 6.91 3.87
C THR A 32 0.47 6.18 2.55
N LEU A 33 1.38 5.30 2.14
CA LEU A 33 1.34 4.66 0.83
C LEU A 33 0.34 3.49 0.76
N LEU A 34 0.25 2.68 1.82
CA LEU A 34 -0.60 1.48 1.82
C LEU A 34 -2.08 1.78 1.49
N PRO A 35 -2.74 2.80 2.08
CA PRO A 35 -4.12 3.14 1.73
C PRO A 35 -4.28 3.57 0.28
N LEU A 36 -3.31 4.27 -0.30
CA LEU A 36 -3.37 4.70 -1.71
C LEU A 36 -3.38 3.50 -2.66
N TYR A 37 -2.52 2.50 -2.40
CA TYR A 37 -2.53 1.27 -3.17
C TYR A 37 -3.84 0.50 -3.01
N ARG A 38 -4.42 0.47 -1.80
CA ARG A 38 -5.71 -0.17 -1.54
C ARG A 38 -6.85 0.48 -2.29
N LEU A 39 -6.93 1.81 -2.26
CA LEU A 39 -7.94 2.56 -2.99
C LEU A 39 -7.84 2.31 -4.49
N ALA A 40 -6.62 2.33 -5.04
CA ALA A 40 -6.39 2.02 -6.45
C ALA A 40 -6.80 0.59 -6.82
N GLN A 41 -6.46 -0.41 -5.98
CA GLN A 41 -6.88 -1.81 -6.19
C GLN A 41 -8.40 -1.99 -6.12
N ALA A 42 -9.08 -1.22 -5.26
CA ALA A 42 -10.54 -1.20 -5.17
C ALA A 42 -11.22 -0.42 -6.30
N GLY A 43 -10.46 0.09 -7.28
CA GLY A 43 -10.99 0.84 -8.42
C GLY A 43 -11.39 2.29 -8.09
N VAL A 44 -10.99 2.81 -6.93
CA VAL A 44 -11.26 4.21 -6.58
C VAL A 44 -10.38 5.12 -7.43
N ALA A 45 -11.01 6.04 -8.15
CA ALA A 45 -10.31 7.01 -8.97
C ALA A 45 -9.49 7.99 -8.10
N LEU A 46 -8.20 8.11 -8.39
CA LEU A 46 -7.30 9.06 -7.74
C LEU A 46 -7.20 10.33 -8.61
N PRO A 47 -7.82 11.45 -8.21
CA PRO A 47 -7.89 12.65 -9.06
C PRO A 47 -6.52 13.34 -9.21
N ASP A 48 -5.68 13.27 -8.18
CA ASP A 48 -4.38 13.92 -8.19
C ASP A 48 -3.35 13.14 -9.04
N PRO A 49 -2.66 13.79 -10.00
CA PRO A 49 -1.61 13.16 -10.80
C PRO A 49 -0.45 12.60 -9.97
N GLY A 50 -0.11 13.22 -8.83
CA GLY A 50 0.93 12.72 -7.93
C GLY A 50 0.53 11.41 -7.26
N LEU A 51 -0.71 11.30 -6.79
CA LEU A 51 -1.25 10.05 -6.25
C LEU A 51 -1.28 8.94 -7.31
N ARG A 52 -1.65 9.28 -8.56
CA ARG A 52 -1.60 8.34 -9.68
C ARG A 52 -0.18 7.86 -9.98
N TYR A 53 0.80 8.75 -9.94
CA TYR A 53 2.21 8.39 -10.09
C TYR A 53 2.66 7.43 -8.98
N ILE A 54 2.31 7.71 -7.73
CA ILE A 54 2.64 6.84 -6.59
C ILE A 54 2.12 5.41 -6.82
N VAL A 55 0.85 5.24 -7.18
CA VAL A 55 0.28 3.90 -7.35
C VAL A 55 0.79 3.16 -8.59
N ALA A 56 1.25 3.91 -9.60
CA ALA A 56 1.87 3.37 -10.80
C ALA A 56 3.34 2.96 -10.59
N SER A 57 4.01 3.46 -9.55
CA SER A 57 5.41 3.13 -9.28
C SER A 57 5.59 1.71 -8.74
N ASP A 58 6.31 0.89 -9.50
CA ASP A 58 6.70 -0.46 -9.07
C ASP A 58 7.68 -0.44 -7.90
N ARG A 59 8.55 0.57 -7.84
CA ARG A 59 9.55 0.72 -6.78
C ARG A 59 8.88 1.00 -5.44
N LEU A 60 7.96 1.96 -5.40
CA LEU A 60 7.18 2.26 -4.20
C LEU A 60 6.25 1.11 -3.83
N ARG A 61 5.70 0.38 -4.81
CA ARG A 61 4.90 -0.81 -4.58
C ARG A 61 5.72 -1.93 -3.92
N GLN A 62 6.92 -2.21 -4.42
CA GLN A 62 7.82 -3.20 -3.82
C GLN A 62 8.25 -2.79 -2.42
N TYR A 63 8.52 -1.51 -2.20
CA TYR A 63 8.79 -0.97 -0.87
C TYR A 63 7.63 -1.23 0.10
N VAL A 64 6.39 -0.94 -0.29
CA VAL A 64 5.20 -1.23 0.53
C VAL A 64 5.06 -2.72 0.79
N ARG A 65 5.36 -3.59 -0.18
CA ARG A 65 5.37 -5.05 0.02
C ARG A 65 6.37 -5.47 1.09
N ARG A 66 7.61 -4.96 1.05
CA ARG A 66 8.63 -5.25 2.07
C ARG A 66 8.19 -4.78 3.45
N MET A 67 7.66 -3.56 3.55
CA MET A 67 7.16 -3.02 4.81
C MET A 67 5.97 -3.81 5.36
N SER A 68 5.04 -4.26 4.52
CA SER A 68 3.95 -5.14 4.94
C SER A 68 4.47 -6.46 5.49
N ALA A 69 5.45 -7.09 4.84
CA ALA A 69 6.02 -8.35 5.32
C ALA A 69 6.72 -8.22 6.68
N VAL A 70 7.30 -7.05 6.98
CA VAL A 70 7.91 -6.79 8.29
C VAL A 70 6.86 -6.43 9.35
N ALA A 71 5.94 -5.52 9.03
CA ALA A 71 4.97 -5.01 9.99
C ALA A 71 3.85 -6.02 10.31
N PHE A 72 3.47 -6.81 9.31
CA PHE A 72 2.36 -7.74 9.36
C PHE A 72 2.70 -9.01 8.54
N PRO A 73 3.53 -9.91 9.08
CA PRO A 73 4.05 -11.06 8.34
C PRO A 73 2.96 -12.04 7.86
N ASP A 74 1.82 -12.05 8.53
CA ASP A 74 0.62 -12.83 8.22
C ASP A 74 -0.29 -12.18 7.18
N LEU A 75 -0.04 -10.90 6.86
CA LEU A 75 -0.91 -10.08 6.04
C LEU A 75 -0.61 -10.24 4.54
N GLY A 76 0.51 -10.87 4.19
CA GLY A 76 0.88 -11.21 2.82
C GLY A 76 -0.19 -12.00 2.07
N ASP A 77 -0.89 -12.89 2.76
CA ASP A 77 -1.95 -13.74 2.21
C ASP A 77 -3.25 -12.97 1.92
N LEU A 78 -3.48 -11.82 2.57
CA LEU A 78 -4.73 -11.07 2.49
C LEU A 78 -4.68 -9.87 1.52
N LEU A 79 -3.47 -9.39 1.22
CA LEU A 79 -3.29 -8.01 0.73
C LEU A 79 -2.75 -7.87 -0.69
N LEU A 80 -2.16 -8.91 -1.26
CA LEU A 80 -1.40 -8.79 -2.51
C LEU A 80 -1.81 -9.78 -3.60
N GLU A 81 -2.72 -10.71 -3.29
CA GLU A 81 -3.44 -11.44 -4.31
C GLU A 81 -4.38 -10.47 -5.04
N PRO A 82 -4.41 -10.48 -6.38
CA PRO A 82 -5.55 -9.89 -7.07
C PRO A 82 -6.74 -10.68 -6.58
N THR A 83 -7.65 -10.03 -5.83
CA THR A 83 -8.92 -10.65 -5.48
C THR A 83 -9.51 -11.16 -6.79
N ALA A 84 -9.46 -12.47 -7.01
CA ALA A 84 -10.25 -13.11 -8.03
C ALA A 84 -11.66 -12.57 -7.81
N ALA A 85 -12.24 -11.99 -8.85
CA ALA A 85 -13.59 -11.45 -8.81
C ALA A 85 -14.51 -12.44 -8.10
N GLY A 86 -14.93 -12.16 -6.86
CA GLY A 86 -15.60 -13.20 -6.08
C GLY A 86 -16.05 -12.84 -4.67
N ASP A 87 -15.23 -12.18 -3.86
CA ASP A 87 -15.54 -12.08 -2.41
C ASP A 87 -15.98 -10.70 -1.97
N ALA A 88 -16.98 -10.16 -2.67
CA ALA A 88 -17.98 -9.33 -2.03
C ALA A 88 -18.89 -10.23 -1.18
N GLN A 89 -18.34 -10.89 -0.15
CA GLN A 89 -19.15 -11.46 0.92
C GLN A 89 -19.73 -10.30 1.73
N THR A 90 -20.82 -9.75 1.19
CA THR A 90 -22.09 -9.59 1.90
C THR A 90 -21.92 -9.59 3.42
N PHE A 91 -21.48 -8.46 3.98
CA PHE A 91 -21.81 -8.14 5.36
C PHE A 91 -23.29 -7.71 5.36
N ARG A 92 -24.18 -8.69 5.13
CA ARG A 92 -25.59 -8.53 5.48
C ARG A 92 -25.59 -8.36 6.98
N LEU A 93 -25.77 -7.11 7.40
CA LEU A 93 -26.20 -6.79 8.73
C LEU A 93 -27.61 -7.38 8.90
N GLU A 94 -27.69 -8.68 9.14
CA GLU A 94 -28.83 -9.30 9.81
C GLU A 94 -28.79 -8.87 11.28
N ALA A 95 -28.96 -7.57 11.51
CA ALA A 95 -29.41 -7.04 12.79
C ALA A 95 -30.94 -7.06 12.79
N ARG A 96 -31.45 -8.29 12.99
CA ARG A 96 -32.56 -8.62 13.88
C ARG A 96 -33.89 -7.91 13.63
N ARG A 97 -34.83 -8.71 13.12
CA ARG A 97 -36.25 -8.66 13.47
C ARG A 97 -36.44 -8.34 14.97
N ALA A 98 -37.13 -7.25 15.25
CA ALA A 98 -38.17 -7.13 16.26
C ALA A 98 -39.08 -5.97 15.85
#